data_AF-A0A7C5ZL03-F1
#
_entry.id   AF-A0A7C5ZL03-F1
#
_cell.length_a   1.000
_cell.length_b   1.000
_cell.length_c   1.000
_cell.angle_alpha   90.00
_cell.angle_beta   90.00
_cell.angle_gamma   90.00
#
_symmetry.space_group_name_H-M   'P 1'
#
loop_
_entity.id
_entity.type
_entity.pdbx_description
1 polymer ?
#
loop_
_entity_poly.entity_id
_entity_poly.type
_entity_poly.pdbx_seq_one_letter_code
_entity_poly.pdbx_strand_id
1 'polypeptide(L)'
;MAISERTEPPSPRRRSEARAKGQVARSAQLTSVIVLLAGLLYVRWVGPAMVEQVRGLLAESFASLGRADLTAAELWPLAERLGLWLASFAGPPLALIAGAALVGGAGQVGVRVTLKPLSPDIGRLSPSAGLGRMLVQAGVEWLLA
;
A
#
# COMPACT_ATOMS: atom_id res chain seq x y z
N MET A 1 34.84 -0.25 20.24
CA MET A 1 34.65 -1.59 19.64
C MET A 1 34.76 -1.41 18.12
N ALA A 2 35.93 -1.71 17.56
CA ALA A 2 36.26 -1.38 16.17
C ALA A 2 35.42 -2.24 15.21
N ILE A 3 34.64 -1.58 14.35
CA ILE A 3 33.96 -2.23 13.23
C ILE A 3 35.07 -2.60 12.25
N SER A 4 35.40 -3.89 12.17
CA SER A 4 36.22 -4.42 11.10
C SER A 4 35.46 -4.19 9.79
N GLU A 5 35.87 -3.15 9.04
CA GLU A 5 35.48 -2.96 7.65
C GLU A 5 36.01 -4.15 6.86
N ARG A 6 35.17 -5.18 6.74
CA ARG A 6 35.47 -6.36 5.93
C ARG A 6 35.38 -5.92 4.47
N THR A 7 36.53 -5.65 3.88
CA THR A 7 36.72 -5.20 2.49
C THR A 7 36.42 -6.28 1.44
N GLU A 8 36.21 -7.53 1.86
CA GLU A 8 35.87 -8.63 0.96
C GLU A 8 34.35 -8.80 0.75
N PRO A 9 33.91 -8.99 -0.50
CA PRO A 9 32.50 -9.23 -0.79
C PRO A 9 32.03 -10.52 -0.11
N PRO A 10 30.80 -10.55 0.44
CA PRO A 10 30.29 -11.71 1.16
C PRO A 10 30.24 -12.94 0.25
N SER A 11 30.73 -14.07 0.79
CA SER A 11 30.76 -15.35 0.07
C SER A 11 29.36 -15.74 -0.46
N PRO A 12 29.27 -16.50 -1.57
CA PRO A 12 27.98 -16.89 -2.17
C PRO A 12 27.03 -17.55 -1.17
N ARG A 13 27.58 -18.37 -0.27
CA ARG A 13 26.86 -19.09 0.80
C ARG A 13 26.27 -18.15 1.86
N ARG A 14 27.01 -17.11 2.26
CA ARG A 14 26.51 -16.07 3.17
C ARG A 14 25.41 -15.22 2.53
N ARG A 15 25.53 -14.89 1.23
CA ARG A 15 24.49 -14.18 0.49
C ARG A 15 23.19 -15.01 0.37
N SER A 16 23.29 -16.32 0.10
CA SER A 16 22.11 -17.18 0.05
C SER A 16 21.44 -17.34 1.42
N GLU A 17 22.22 -17.46 2.50
CA GLU A 17 21.70 -17.55 3.86
C GLU A 17 21.01 -16.25 4.32
N ALA A 18 21.58 -15.09 4.01
CA ALA A 18 20.95 -13.79 4.31
C ALA A 18 19.59 -13.66 3.60
N ARG A 19 19.54 -14.01 2.30
CA ARG A 19 18.27 -14.03 1.55
C ARG A 19 17.29 -15.10 2.05
N ALA A 20 17.75 -16.24 2.58
CA ALA A 20 16.89 -17.27 3.19
C ALA A 20 16.30 -16.82 4.54
N LYS A 21 17.03 -15.95 5.26
CA LYS A 21 16.57 -15.26 6.46
C LYS A 21 15.67 -14.05 6.16
N GLY A 22 15.34 -13.78 4.89
CA GLY A 22 14.51 -12.65 4.47
C GLY A 22 15.24 -11.30 4.44
N GLN A 23 16.55 -11.27 4.64
CA GLN A 23 17.35 -10.05 4.52
C GLN A 23 17.72 -9.82 3.06
N VAL A 24 16.84 -9.11 2.35
CA VAL A 24 17.03 -8.74 0.95
C VAL A 24 17.08 -7.21 0.88
N ALA A 25 17.99 -6.67 0.07
CA ALA A 25 18.06 -5.24 -0.18
C ALA A 25 16.74 -4.81 -0.84
N ARG A 26 16.01 -3.93 -0.16
CA ARG A 26 14.77 -3.30 -0.65
C ARG A 26 14.97 -1.80 -0.66
N SER A 27 14.48 -1.12 -1.70
CA SER A 27 14.42 0.33 -1.71
C SER A 27 13.21 0.75 -0.87
N ALA A 28 13.45 1.55 0.16
CA ALA A 28 12.37 2.01 1.04
C ALA A 28 11.31 2.82 0.28
N GLN A 29 11.69 3.53 -0.80
CA GLN A 29 10.80 4.43 -1.53
C GLN A 29 10.24 3.88 -2.85
N LEU A 30 10.84 2.83 -3.43
CA LEU A 30 10.46 2.38 -4.78
C LEU A 30 8.99 1.92 -4.86
N THR A 31 8.48 1.21 -3.85
CA THR A 31 7.07 0.81 -3.80
C THR A 31 6.15 2.04 -3.80
N SER A 32 6.48 3.06 -3.00
CA SER A 32 5.72 4.30 -2.91
C SER A 32 5.68 5.04 -4.25
N VAL A 33 6.82 5.10 -4.96
CA VAL A 33 6.91 5.71 -6.30
C VAL A 33 6.03 4.97 -7.31
N ILE A 34 6.05 3.64 -7.31
CA ILE A 34 5.22 2.82 -8.20
C ILE A 34 3.73 3.06 -7.96
N VAL A 35 3.31 3.09 -6.69
CA VAL A 35 1.91 3.36 -6.32
C VAL A 35 1.49 4.77 -6.75
N LEU A 36 2.36 5.78 -6.53
CA LEU A 36 2.11 7.16 -6.95
C LEU A 36 1.97 7.29 -8.47
N LEU A 37 2.88 6.70 -9.24
CA LEU A 37 2.83 6.71 -10.70
C LEU A 37 1.58 6.00 -11.22
N ALA A 38 1.25 4.83 -10.67
CA ALA A 38 0.03 4.10 -11.03
C ALA A 38 -1.22 4.96 -10.76
N GLY A 39 -1.30 5.60 -9.59
CA GLY A 39 -2.40 6.50 -9.24
C GLY A 39 -2.52 7.69 -10.19
N LEU A 40 -1.39 8.32 -10.55
CA LEU A 40 -1.38 9.45 -11.47
C LEU A 40 -1.89 9.05 -12.87
N LEU A 41 -1.41 7.93 -13.41
CA LEU A 41 -1.86 7.41 -14.71
C LEU A 41 -3.33 7.03 -14.68
N TYR A 42 -3.79 6.43 -13.57
CA TYR A 42 -5.19 6.08 -13.39
C TYR A 42 -6.08 7.31 -13.40
N VAL A 43 -5.76 8.35 -12.64
CA VAL A 43 -6.52 9.61 -12.66
C VAL A 43 -6.49 10.25 -14.06
N ARG A 44 -5.34 10.22 -14.74
CA ARG A 44 -5.18 10.82 -16.07
C ARG A 44 -6.01 10.14 -17.16
N TRP A 45 -6.22 8.82 -17.08
CA TRP A 45 -6.92 8.05 -18.11
C TRP A 45 -8.35 7.67 -17.72
N VAL A 46 -8.59 7.33 -16.45
CA VAL A 46 -9.88 6.86 -15.93
C VAL A 46 -10.65 7.97 -15.22
N GLY A 47 -9.96 8.95 -14.65
CA GLY A 47 -10.57 10.08 -13.94
C GLY A 47 -11.67 10.81 -14.72
N PRO A 48 -11.51 11.14 -16.02
CA PRO A 48 -12.58 11.76 -16.80
C PRO A 48 -13.88 10.93 -16.85
N ALA A 49 -13.77 9.60 -17.00
CA ALA A 49 -14.92 8.70 -17.00
C ALA A 49 -15.59 8.62 -15.62
N MET A 50 -14.80 8.69 -14.53
CA MET A 50 -15.33 8.72 -13.17
C MET A 50 -16.11 10.02 -12.90
N VAL A 51 -15.59 11.15 -13.38
CA VAL A 51 -16.28 12.44 -13.28
C VAL A 51 -17.62 12.38 -14.02
N GLU A 52 -17.66 11.82 -15.23
CA GLU A 52 -18.90 11.71 -15.99
C GLU A 52 -19.92 10.79 -15.31
N GLN A 53 -19.49 9.68 -14.72
CA GLN A 53 -20.38 8.81 -13.92
C GLN A 53 -21.00 9.53 -12.73
N VAL A 54 -20.22 10.35 -12.01
CA VAL A 54 -20.71 11.16 -10.89
C VAL A 54 -21.69 12.22 -11.39
N ARG A 55 -21.41 12.88 -12.51
CA ARG A 55 -22.31 13.87 -13.12
C ARG A 55 -23.64 13.24 -13.52
N GLY A 56 -23.62 12.06 -14.13
CA GLY A 56 -24.82 11.30 -14.47
C GLY A 56 -25.66 10.97 -13.23
N LEU A 57 -25.02 10.42 -12.19
CA LEU A 57 -25.69 10.10 -10.93
C LEU A 57 -26.34 11.34 -10.28
N LEU A 58 -25.62 12.46 -10.25
CA LEU A 58 -26.16 13.71 -9.73
C LEU A 58 -27.35 14.19 -10.56
N ALA A 59 -27.24 14.21 -11.89
CA ALA A 59 -28.31 14.65 -12.78
C ALA A 59 -29.58 13.80 -12.60
N GLU A 60 -29.44 12.48 -12.55
CA GLU A 60 -30.55 11.55 -12.29
C GLU A 60 -31.17 11.75 -10.89
N SER A 61 -30.33 11.94 -9.89
CA SER A 61 -30.78 12.19 -8.51
C SER A 61 -31.55 13.50 -8.41
N PHE A 62 -31.07 14.58 -9.02
CA PHE A 62 -31.76 15.87 -9.02
C PHE A 62 -33.05 15.84 -9.87
N ALA A 63 -33.08 15.09 -10.98
CA ALA A 63 -34.27 14.96 -11.82
C ALA A 63 -35.41 14.12 -11.17
N SER A 64 -35.05 13.26 -10.23
CA SER A 64 -36.00 12.40 -9.49
C SER A 64 -36.52 13.03 -8.19
N LEU A 65 -35.89 14.11 -7.69
CA LEU A 65 -36.40 14.92 -6.59
C LEU A 65 -37.77 15.52 -6.97
N GLY A 66 -38.83 14.99 -6.37
CA GLY A 66 -40.22 15.40 -6.59
C GLY A 66 -41.12 14.33 -7.23
N ARG A 67 -40.58 13.19 -7.67
CA ARG A 67 -41.36 12.05 -8.18
C ARG A 67 -41.29 10.79 -7.31
N ALA A 68 -40.34 10.73 -6.38
CA ALA A 68 -40.09 9.54 -5.58
C ALA A 68 -40.98 9.49 -4.34
N ASP A 69 -42.12 8.81 -4.44
CA ASP A 69 -42.78 8.24 -3.27
C ASP A 69 -41.90 7.07 -2.80
N LEU A 70 -40.96 7.36 -1.90
CA LEU A 70 -40.06 6.36 -1.32
C LEU A 70 -40.86 5.39 -0.46
N THR A 71 -41.41 4.36 -1.08
CA THR A 71 -42.04 3.24 -0.38
C THR A 71 -40.98 2.25 0.08
N ALA A 72 -41.28 1.46 1.12
CA ALA A 72 -40.36 0.43 1.62
C ALA A 72 -39.96 -0.61 0.54
N ALA A 73 -40.79 -0.80 -0.48
CA ALA A 73 -40.52 -1.69 -1.61
C ALA A 73 -39.46 -1.14 -2.58
N GLU A 74 -39.35 0.18 -2.70
CA GLU A 74 -38.40 0.88 -3.59
C GLU A 74 -37.01 1.05 -2.94
N LEU A 75 -36.93 0.92 -1.61
CA LEU A 75 -35.71 1.20 -0.85
C LEU A 75 -34.60 0.17 -1.10
N TRP A 76 -34.96 -1.11 -1.24
CA TRP A 76 -33.98 -2.18 -1.46
C TRP A 76 -33.32 -2.13 -2.85
N PRO A 77 -34.08 -2.01 -3.97
CA PRO A 77 -33.49 -1.82 -5.29
C PRO A 77 -32.61 -0.57 -5.40
N LEU A 78 -32.97 0.51 -4.69
CA LEU A 78 -32.18 1.73 -4.65
C LEU A 78 -30.84 1.51 -3.92
N ALA A 79 -30.87 0.83 -2.77
CA ALA A 79 -29.66 0.49 -2.01
C ALA A 79 -28.72 -0.42 -2.81
N GLU A 80 -29.26 -1.41 -3.53
CA GLU A 80 -28.48 -2.30 -4.39
C GLU A 80 -27.81 -1.53 -5.53
N ARG A 81 -28.55 -0.66 -6.22
CA ARG A 81 -28.00 0.19 -7.29
C ARG A 81 -26.88 1.10 -6.79
N LEU A 82 -27.07 1.75 -5.65
CA LEU A 82 -26.04 2.59 -5.03
C LEU A 82 -24.83 1.77 -4.58
N GLY A 83 -25.05 0.58 -4.03
CA GLY A 83 -23.99 -0.36 -3.65
C GLY A 83 -23.14 -0.81 -4.83
N LEU A 84 -23.78 -1.18 -5.95
CA LEU A 84 -23.11 -1.54 -7.19
C LEU A 84 -22.34 -0.36 -7.78
N TRP A 85 -22.94 0.83 -7.78
CA TRP A 85 -22.28 2.06 -8.24
C TRP A 85 -21.04 2.34 -7.39
N LEU A 86 -21.15 2.33 -6.06
CA LEU A 86 -20.03 2.50 -5.14
C LEU A 86 -18.92 1.45 -5.36
N ALA A 87 -19.29 0.18 -5.54
CA ALA A 87 -18.34 -0.88 -5.81
C ALA A 87 -17.62 -0.67 -7.15
N SER A 88 -18.32 -0.27 -8.20
CA SER A 88 -17.73 0.05 -9.52
C SER A 88 -16.84 1.29 -9.49
N PHE A 89 -17.15 2.25 -8.62
CA PHE A 89 -16.40 3.50 -8.49
C PHE A 89 -15.13 3.34 -7.64
N ALA A 90 -15.26 2.69 -6.47
CA ALA A 90 -14.18 2.53 -5.50
C ALA A 90 -13.35 1.26 -5.71
N GLY A 91 -13.92 0.21 -6.32
CA GLY A 91 -13.24 -1.07 -6.54
C GLY A 91 -11.98 -0.95 -7.41
N PRO A 92 -12.04 -0.38 -8.61
CA PRO A 92 -10.89 -0.27 -9.49
C PRO A 92 -9.67 0.48 -8.91
N PRO A 93 -9.80 1.67 -8.27
CA PRO A 93 -8.63 2.34 -7.68
C PRO A 93 -8.05 1.56 -6.49
N LEU A 94 -8.88 0.89 -5.68
CA LEU A 94 -8.40 0.02 -4.61
C LEU A 94 -7.63 -1.19 -5.15
N ALA A 95 -8.17 -1.85 -6.16
CA ALA A 95 -7.51 -2.97 -6.82
C ALA A 95 -6.16 -2.55 -7.45
N LEU A 96 -6.12 -1.37 -8.07
CA LEU A 96 -4.90 -0.80 -8.61
C LEU A 96 -3.84 -0.56 -7.53
N ILE A 97 -4.19 0.11 -6.43
CA ILE A 97 -3.25 0.41 -5.34
C ILE A 97 -2.73 -0.90 -4.73
N ALA A 98 -3.62 -1.84 -4.46
CA ALA A 98 -3.24 -3.16 -3.95
C ALA A 98 -2.29 -3.88 -4.92
N GLY A 99 -2.62 -3.91 -6.21
CA GLY A 99 -1.78 -4.51 -7.24
C GLY A 99 -0.42 -3.83 -7.38
N ALA A 100 -0.38 -2.50 -7.41
CA ALA A 100 0.84 -1.71 -7.51
C ALA A 100 1.73 -1.91 -6.27
N ALA A 101 1.15 -1.98 -5.08
CA ALA A 101 1.87 -2.27 -3.85
C ALA A 101 2.45 -3.70 -3.84
N LEU A 102 1.66 -4.69 -4.31
CA LEU A 102 2.12 -6.06 -4.46
C LEU A 102 3.27 -6.16 -5.47
N VAL A 103 3.16 -5.52 -6.63
CA VAL A 103 4.22 -5.50 -7.65
C VAL A 103 5.45 -4.77 -7.12
N GLY A 104 5.29 -3.62 -6.47
CA GLY A 104 6.40 -2.85 -5.91
C GLY A 104 7.13 -3.60 -4.79
N GLY A 105 6.40 -4.32 -3.93
CA GLY A 105 6.98 -5.14 -2.86
C GLY A 105 7.58 -6.46 -3.35
N ALA A 106 6.80 -7.24 -4.09
CA ALA A 106 7.21 -8.55 -4.60
C ALA A 106 8.26 -8.44 -5.70
N GLY A 107 8.20 -7.41 -6.55
CA GLY A 107 9.19 -7.15 -7.60
C GLY A 107 10.58 -6.82 -7.05
N GLN A 108 10.68 -6.20 -5.86
CA GLN A 108 11.96 -5.89 -5.23
C GLN A 108 12.63 -7.10 -4.56
N VAL A 109 11.82 -7.94 -3.90
CA VAL A 109 12.34 -8.98 -2.99
C VAL A 109 12.28 -10.38 -3.64
N GLY A 110 11.46 -10.53 -4.69
CA GLY A 110 10.91 -11.80 -5.13
C GLY A 110 9.88 -12.32 -4.13
N VAL A 111 8.98 -13.20 -4.58
CA VAL A 111 8.07 -13.91 -3.67
C VAL A 111 8.89 -14.95 -2.90
N ARG A 112 9.28 -14.62 -1.67
CA ARG A 112 10.01 -15.53 -0.77
C ARG A 112 9.16 -15.82 0.47
N VAL A 113 8.59 -17.01 0.50
CA VAL A 113 7.89 -17.51 1.68
C VAL A 113 8.93 -18.05 2.66
N THR A 114 9.12 -17.37 3.79
CA THR A 114 9.95 -17.86 4.89
C THR A 114 9.20 -17.62 6.20
N LEU A 115 9.08 -18.66 7.02
CA LEU A 115 8.43 -18.58 8.33
C LEU A 115 9.39 -18.06 9.41
N LYS A 116 10.67 -17.96 9.09
CA LYS A 116 11.73 -17.57 10.03
C LYS A 116 11.61 -16.12 10.56
N PRO A 117 11.09 -15.13 9.79
CA PRO A 117 10.79 -13.81 10.32
C PRO A 117 9.50 -13.73 11.15
N LEU A 118 8.61 -14.73 11.06
CA LEU A 118 7.36 -14.78 11.84
C LEU A 118 7.60 -15.30 13.27
N SER A 119 8.77 -15.89 13.56
CA SER A 119 9.09 -16.29 14.93
C SER A 119 9.20 -15.06 15.83
N PRO A 120 8.49 -15.00 16.96
CA PRO A 120 8.55 -13.85 17.87
C PRO A 120 9.98 -13.69 18.41
N ASP A 121 10.64 -12.62 17.99
CA ASP A 121 11.97 -12.25 18.47
C ASP A 121 11.80 -11.33 19.69
N ILE A 122 11.94 -11.91 20.88
CA ILE A 122 11.77 -11.22 22.17
C ILE A 122 12.71 -10.00 22.26
N GLY A 123 13.89 -10.05 21.62
CA GLY A 123 14.80 -8.91 21.57
C GLY A 123 14.24 -7.74 20.77
N ARG A 124 13.51 -8.00 19.68
CA ARG A 124 12.87 -6.96 18.85
C ARG A 124 11.65 -6.32 19.51
N LEU A 125 10.99 -7.03 20.42
CA LEU A 125 9.79 -6.57 21.14
C LEU A 125 10.11 -5.73 22.39
N SER A 126 11.37 -5.63 22.80
CA SER A 126 11.75 -4.85 23.98
C SER A 126 11.52 -3.34 23.77
N PRO A 127 10.67 -2.68 24.59
CA PRO A 127 10.36 -1.25 24.45
C PRO A 127 11.60 -0.36 24.63
N SER A 128 12.53 -0.74 25.51
CA SER A 128 13.77 -0.01 25.77
C SER A 128 14.71 0.00 24.56
N ALA A 129 14.86 -1.12 23.85
CA ALA A 129 15.64 -1.17 22.62
C ALA A 129 14.93 -0.48 21.44
N GLY A 130 13.59 -0.43 21.45
CA GLY A 130 12.80 0.36 20.50
C GLY A 130 13.04 1.86 20.66
N LEU A 131 12.88 2.38 21.88
CA LEU A 131 13.09 3.78 22.22
C LEU A 131 14.54 4.22 21.97
N GLY A 132 15.53 3.40 22.34
CA GLY A 132 16.93 3.68 22.05
C GLY A 132 17.22 3.83 20.56
N ARG A 133 16.62 2.98 19.72
CA ARG A 133 16.75 3.09 18.25
C ARG A 133 16.09 4.36 17.70
N MET A 134 14.89 4.69 18.18
CA MET A 134 14.16 5.90 17.73
C MET A 134 14.89 7.18 18.12
N LEU A 135 15.41 7.27 19.35
CA LEU A 135 16.14 8.44 19.83
C LEU A 135 17.49 8.63 19.13
N VAL A 136 18.21 7.53 18.87
CA VAL A 136 19.48 7.59 18.12
C VAL A 136 19.25 8.00 16.67
N GLN A 137 18.23 7.44 16.01
CA GLN A 137 17.89 7.80 14.63
C GLN A 137 17.42 9.27 14.53
N ALA A 138 16.54 9.70 15.44
CA ALA A 138 16.10 11.09 15.51
C ALA A 138 17.29 12.04 15.77
N GLY A 139 18.17 11.74 16.73
CA GLY A 139 19.32 12.59 17.04
C GLY A 139 20.30 12.75 15.88
N VAL A 140 20.46 11.74 15.03
CA VAL A 140 21.34 11.80 13.85
C VAL A 140 20.73 12.67 12.75
N GLU A 141 19.42 12.60 12.51
CA GLU A 141 18.75 13.47 11.52
C GLU A 141 18.83 14.95 11.92
N TRP A 142 18.71 15.27 13.22
CA TRP A 142 18.83 16.64 13.74
C TRP A 142 20.24 17.23 13.63
N LEU A 143 21.29 16.40 13.56
CA LEU A 143 22.68 16.87 13.42
C LEU A 143 23.08 17.10 11.96
N LEU A 144 22.31 16.58 11.01
CA LEU A 144 22.57 16.69 9.56
C LEU A 144 21.62 17.68 8.85
N ALA A 145 20.68 18.27 9.58
CA ALA A 145 19.78 19.35 9.14
C ALA A 145 20.29 20.71 9.65
#